data_AF-A0AAW7YWP6-F1
#
_entry.id   AF-A0AAW7YWP6-F1
#
_cell.length_a   1.000
_cell.length_b   1.000
_cell.length_c   1.000
_cell.angle_alpha   90.00
_cell.angle_beta   90.00
_cell.angle_gamma   90.00
#
_symmetry.space_group_name_H-M   'P 1'
#
loop_
_entity.id
_entity.type
_entity.pdbx_description
1 polymer ?
#
loop_
_entity_poly.entity_id
_entity_poly.type
_entity_poly.pdbx_seq_one_letter_code
_entity_poly.pdbx_strand_id
1 'polypeptide(L)' 'GLDPSINGIAQFVTDKGPIAAGVVLHKASFWTPTQASFLAEAVEQDADWAELVDQLDNMLR' A
#
# COMPACT_ATOMS: atom_id res chain seq x y z
N GLY A 1 7.26 -8.37 11.11
CA GLY A 1 7.22 -8.29 9.64
C GLY A 1 5.79 -8.37 9.22
N LEU A 2 5.37 -7.56 8.24
CA LEU A 2 4.02 -7.67 7.70
C LEU A 2 3.93 -8.97 6.88
N ASP A 3 2.95 -9.79 7.21
CA ASP A 3 2.64 -11.00 6.46
C ASP A 3 2.08 -10.59 5.09
N PRO A 4 2.67 -11.04 3.96
CA PRO A 4 2.24 -10.65 2.62
C PRO A 4 0.90 -11.30 2.20
N SER A 5 0.30 -12.15 3.04
CA SER A 5 -1.02 -12.71 2.77
C SER A 5 -2.10 -11.62 2.81
N ILE A 6 -3.13 -11.77 1.96
CA ILE A 6 -4.29 -10.87 1.86
C ILE A 6 -4.96 -10.64 3.24
N ASN A 7 -4.89 -11.63 4.13
CA ASN A 7 -5.40 -11.51 5.51
C ASN A 7 -4.55 -10.58 6.38
N GLY A 8 -3.22 -10.60 6.23
CA GLY A 8 -2.32 -9.66 6.92
C GLY A 8 -2.50 -8.22 6.43
N ILE A 9 -2.73 -8.05 5.12
CA ILE A 9 -3.03 -6.75 4.51
C ILE A 9 -4.37 -6.22 5.02
N ALA A 10 -5.44 -7.03 5.04
CA ALA A 10 -6.77 -6.60 5.49
C ALA A 10 -6.80 -6.22 6.99
N GLN A 11 -6.12 -6.97 7.86
CA GLN A 11 -5.97 -6.57 9.26
C GLN A 11 -5.16 -5.28 9.39
N PHE A 12 -4.11 -5.11 8.60
CA PHE A 12 -3.28 -3.91 8.64
C PHE A 12 -4.02 -2.65 8.16
N VAL A 13 -4.84 -2.77 7.12
CA VAL A 13 -5.78 -1.74 6.63
C VAL A 13 -6.71 -1.29 7.77
N THR A 14 -7.26 -2.27 8.50
CA THR A 14 -8.17 -2.01 9.61
C THR A 14 -7.47 -1.35 10.81
N ASP A 15 -6.25 -1.79 11.15
CA ASP A 15 -5.50 -1.31 12.31
C ASP A 15 -4.80 0.05 12.09
N LYS A 16 -4.36 0.33 10.86
CA LYS A 16 -3.66 1.59 10.52
C LYS A 16 -4.60 2.69 10.07
N GLY A 17 -5.85 2.34 9.77
CA GLY A 17 -6.89 3.28 9.40
C GLY A 17 -6.75 3.78 7.96
N PRO A 18 -7.74 4.56 7.52
CA PRO A 18 -7.79 5.02 6.14
C PRO A 18 -6.66 6.01 5.86
N ILE A 19 -6.07 5.90 4.67
CA ILE A 19 -5.13 6.89 4.17
C ILE A 19 -5.88 8.22 4.03
N ALA A 20 -5.30 9.29 4.59
CA ALA A 20 -5.88 10.63 4.44
C ALA A 20 -6.08 10.95 2.95
N ALA A 21 -7.26 11.51 2.62
CA ALA A 21 -7.58 11.89 1.24
C ALA A 21 -6.49 12.81 0.67
N GLY A 22 -5.89 12.43 -0.46
CA GLY A 22 -4.78 13.14 -1.10
C GLY A 22 -3.38 12.64 -0.74
N VAL A 23 -3.23 11.69 0.20
CA VAL A 23 -1.97 10.98 0.41
C VAL A 23 -1.88 9.80 -0.57
N VAL A 24 -0.74 9.69 -1.24
CA VAL A 24 -0.43 8.55 -2.13
C VAL A 24 0.02 7.35 -1.31
N LEU A 25 -0.40 6.15 -1.73
CA LEU A 25 -0.18 4.90 -1.00
C LEU A 25 1.25 4.78 -0.47
N HIS A 26 2.26 4.87 -1.33
CA HIS A 26 3.67 4.69 -0.98
C HIS A 26 4.27 5.80 -0.09
N LYS A 27 3.59 6.93 0.10
CA LYS A 27 4.02 8.03 0.99
C LYS A 27 3.40 7.94 2.38
N ALA A 28 2.50 6.99 2.61
CA ALA A 28 1.88 6.85 3.90
C ALA A 28 2.91 6.48 4.98
N SER A 29 2.79 7.10 6.16
CA SER A 29 3.76 7.00 7.25
C SER A 29 3.79 5.64 7.96
N PHE A 30 2.88 4.74 7.60
CA PHE A 30 2.81 3.39 8.16
C PHE A 30 3.74 2.40 7.45
N TRP A 31 4.27 2.74 6.27
CA TRP A 31 5.21 1.90 5.55
C TRP A 31 6.62 2.03 6.11
N THR A 32 7.34 0.91 6.12
CA THR A 32 8.79 0.94 6.26
C THR A 32 9.45 1.48 4.99
N PRO A 33 10.69 2.00 5.04
CA PRO A 33 11.39 2.50 3.84
C PRO A 33 11.40 1.50 2.68
N THR A 34 11.60 0.20 2.98
CA THR A 34 11.61 -0.86 1.97
C THR A 34 10.23 -1.08 1.33
N GLN A 35 9.15 -1.04 2.11
CA GLN A 35 7.79 -1.19 1.57
C GLN A 35 7.37 0.03 0.77
N ALA A 36 7.72 1.23 1.25
CA ALA A 36 7.48 2.46 0.52
C ALA A 36 8.22 2.49 -0.83
N SER A 37 9.46 2.00 -0.89
CA SER A 37 10.19 1.86 -2.16
C SER A 37 9.53 0.86 -3.10
N PHE A 38 9.17 -0.33 -2.61
CA PHE A 38 8.48 -1.33 -3.45
C PHE A 38 7.15 -0.80 -4.00
N LEU A 39 6.35 -0.14 -3.16
CA LEU A 39 5.11 0.49 -3.59
C LEU A 39 5.35 1.66 -4.55
N ALA A 40 6.41 2.45 -4.36
CA ALA A 40 6.75 3.54 -5.26
C ALA A 40 7.15 3.04 -6.66
N GLU A 41 7.95 1.96 -6.72
CA GLU A 41 8.29 1.28 -7.97
C GLU A 41 7.05 0.66 -8.61
N ALA A 42 6.15 0.08 -7.82
CA ALA A 42 4.92 -0.51 -8.33
C ALA A 42 3.86 0.52 -8.77
N VAL A 43 3.84 1.75 -8.23
CA VAL A 43 2.99 2.86 -8.72
C VAL A 43 3.46 3.39 -10.09
N GLU A 44 4.70 3.10 -10.48
CA GLU A 44 5.21 3.48 -11.80
C GLU A 44 4.35 2.81 -12.88
N GLN A 45 3.83 3.59 -13.84
CA GLN A 45 2.74 3.16 -14.74
C GLN A 45 3.11 1.97 -15.65
N ASP A 46 4.39 1.61 -15.74
CA ASP A 46 4.92 0.47 -16.49
C ASP A 46 5.34 -0.71 -15.58
N ALA A 47 5.06 -0.66 -14.28
CA ALA A 47 5.42 -1.71 -13.35
C ALA A 47 4.39 -2.86 -13.35
N ASP A 48 4.89 -4.09 -13.33
CA ASP A 48 4.07 -5.31 -13.30
C ASP A 48 3.08 -5.39 -12.11
N TRP A 49 3.27 -4.55 -11.09
CA TRP A 49 2.50 -4.55 -9.84
C TRP A 49 1.53 -3.35 -9.72
N ALA A 50 1.42 -2.49 -10.73
CA ALA A 50 0.59 -1.29 -10.69
C ALA A 50 -0.89 -1.59 -10.37
N GLU A 51 -1.47 -2.61 -11.01
CA GLU A 51 -2.86 -3.01 -10.77
C GLU A 51 -3.10 -3.45 -9.31
N LEU A 52 -2.16 -4.20 -8.72
CA LEU A 52 -2.27 -4.68 -7.34
C LEU A 52 -2.15 -3.54 -6.33
N VAL A 53 -1.33 -2.54 -6.65
CA VAL A 53 -1.14 -1.34 -5.84
C VAL A 53 -2.37 -0.43 -5.91
N ASP A 54 -3.00 -0.28 -7.08
CA ASP A 54 -4.26 0.44 -7.22
C ASP A 54 -5.41 -0.23 -6.45
N GLN A 55 -5.49 -1.57 -6.48
CA GLN A 55 -6.46 -2.31 -5.66
C GLN A 55 -6.21 -2.10 -4.17
N LEU A 56 -4.94 -2.11 -3.74
CA LEU A 56 -4.57 -1.86 -2.35
C LEU A 56 -4.90 -0.42 -1.91
N ASP A 57 -4.64 0.58 -2.77
CA ASP A 57 -5.00 1.99 -2.49
C ASP A 57 -6.52 2.13 -2.34
N ASN A 58 -7.31 1.50 -3.20
CA ASN A 58 -8.77 1.47 -3.09
C ASN A 58 -9.27 0.81 -1.80
N MET A 59 -8.59 -0.23 -1.30
CA MET A 59 -8.95 -0.89 -0.03
C MET A 59 -8.62 -0.03 1.21
N LEU A 60 -7.65 0.87 1.11
CA LEU A 60 -7.16 1.73 2.20
C LEU A 60 -7.82 3.11 2.25
N ARG A 61 -8.70 3.44 1.29
CA ARG A 61 -9.44 4.70 1.24
C ARG A 61 -10.79 4.64 1.92
#